data_AF-A0A941V9J4-F1
#
_entry.id   AF-A0A941V9J4-F1
#
_cell.length_a   1.000
_cell.length_b   1.000
_cell.length_c   1.000
_cell.angle_alpha   90.00
_cell.angle_beta   90.00
_cell.angle_gamma   90.00
#
_symmetry.space_group_name_H-M   'P 1'
#
loop_
_entity.id
_entity.type
_entity.pdbx_description
1 polymer ?
#
loop_
_entity_poly.entity_id
_entity_poly.type
_entity_poly.pdbx_seq_one_letter_code
_entity_poly.pdbx_strand_id
1 'polypeptide(L)'
;MTALAVGREWRNASAEQKKALAIEFQTLLVRSYSNALTQYKNQTVDFKPLRMQPADTDVIVRTEIKQAGAKPVSIDYDMEKKADGWKVYDVMVAGVSLVTNYRETFAQEVKAGGLDGLIKSLQDKNKQLESGKK
;
A
#
# COMPACT_ATOMS: atom_id res chain seq x y z
N MET A 1 -4.72 6.03 -0.55
CA MET A 1 -3.86 5.14 0.27
C MET A 1 -3.34 5.80 1.56
N THR A 2 -2.36 6.73 1.55
CA THR A 2 -1.72 7.26 2.79
C THR A 2 -2.71 7.81 3.83
N ALA A 3 -3.68 8.61 3.41
CA ALA A 3 -4.72 9.13 4.30
C ALA A 3 -5.52 8.02 5.01
N LEU A 4 -5.77 6.91 4.31
CA LEU A 4 -6.47 5.76 4.88
C LEU A 4 -5.59 4.99 5.88
N ALA A 5 -4.29 4.90 5.64
CA ALA A 5 -3.35 4.27 6.56
C ALA A 5 -3.15 5.12 7.83
N VAL A 6 -3.01 6.44 7.70
CA VAL A 6 -2.89 7.36 8.84
C VAL A 6 -4.19 7.46 9.64
N GLY A 7 -5.35 7.32 8.97
CA GLY A 7 -6.65 7.31 9.62
C GLY A 7 -7.09 8.70 10.11
N ARG A 8 -7.70 8.76 11.30
CA ARG A 8 -8.36 9.98 11.83
C ARG A 8 -7.42 11.18 11.88
N GLU A 9 -6.17 10.97 12.26
CA GLU A 9 -5.19 12.03 12.49
C GLU A 9 -4.74 12.70 11.19
N TRP A 10 -5.01 12.11 10.02
CA TRP A 10 -4.74 12.74 8.72
C TRP A 10 -5.43 14.10 8.57
N ARG A 11 -6.62 14.27 9.18
CA ARG A 11 -7.37 15.53 9.12
C ARG A 11 -6.66 16.67 9.85
N ASN A 12 -5.88 16.34 10.88
CA ASN A 12 -5.13 17.29 11.70
C ASN A 12 -3.74 17.61 11.14
N ALA A 13 -3.27 16.85 10.13
CA ALA A 13 -1.96 17.01 9.54
C ALA A 13 -1.85 18.30 8.69
N SER A 14 -0.73 19.02 8.85
CA SER A 14 -0.36 20.14 8.00
C SER A 14 -0.12 19.70 6.55
N ALA A 15 -0.05 20.64 5.61
CA ALA A 15 0.24 20.33 4.21
C ALA A 15 1.61 19.65 4.06
N GLU A 16 2.60 20.11 4.83
CA GLU A 16 3.96 19.59 4.88
C GLU A 16 3.97 18.17 5.45
N GLN A 17 3.25 17.94 6.56
CA GLN A 17 3.14 16.61 7.16
C GLN A 17 2.45 15.62 6.21
N LYS A 18 1.36 16.02 5.56
CA LYS A 18 0.68 15.19 4.56
C LYS A 18 1.61 14.80 3.41
N LYS A 19 2.39 15.76 2.92
CA LYS A 19 3.38 15.53 1.86
C LYS A 19 4.49 14.58 2.33
N ALA A 20 5.06 14.81 3.51
CA ALA A 20 6.09 13.96 4.09
C ALA A 20 5.58 12.52 4.30
N LEU A 21 4.43 12.35 4.93
CA LEU A 21 3.79 11.04 5.12
C LEU A 21 3.55 10.32 3.79
N ALA A 22 3.10 11.03 2.76
CA ALA A 22 2.88 10.43 1.45
C ALA A 22 4.18 9.93 0.82
N ILE A 23 5.23 10.74 0.83
CA ILE A 23 6.56 10.42 0.28
C ILE A 23 7.19 9.24 1.04
N GLU A 24 7.22 9.32 2.37
CA GLU A 24 7.88 8.32 3.20
C GLU A 24 7.13 6.98 3.18
N PHE A 25 5.80 7.01 3.18
CA PHE A 25 5.02 5.78 3.07
C PHE A 25 5.14 5.14 1.69
N GLN A 26 5.11 5.93 0.61
CA GLN A 26 5.37 5.42 -0.74
C GLN A 26 6.76 4.76 -0.81
N THR A 27 7.78 5.42 -0.26
CA THR A 27 9.14 4.90 -0.23
C THR A 27 9.21 3.58 0.53
N LEU A 28 8.53 3.48 1.68
CA LEU A 28 8.46 2.27 2.49
C LEU A 28 7.84 1.12 1.70
N LEU A 29 6.71 1.36 1.04
CA LEU A 29 6.05 0.34 0.22
C LEU A 29 6.93 -0.12 -0.92
N VAL A 30 7.52 0.81 -1.67
CA VAL A 30 8.44 0.47 -2.77
C VAL A 30 9.59 -0.37 -2.23
N ARG A 31 10.24 0.01 -1.13
CA ARG A 31 11.38 -0.76 -0.57
C ARG A 31 10.97 -2.14 -0.07
N SER A 32 9.84 -2.23 0.63
CA SER A 32 9.37 -3.48 1.22
C SER A 32 8.98 -4.50 0.16
N TYR A 33 8.38 -4.06 -0.94
CA TYR A 33 7.83 -4.95 -1.97
C TYR A 33 8.69 -5.06 -3.24
N SER A 34 9.66 -4.17 -3.46
CA SER A 34 10.57 -4.25 -4.61
C SER A 34 11.35 -5.56 -4.63
N ASN A 35 11.79 -6.06 -3.46
CA ASN A 35 12.49 -7.35 -3.37
C ASN A 35 11.60 -8.53 -3.76
N ALA A 36 10.31 -8.48 -3.43
CA ALA A 36 9.37 -9.49 -3.90
C ALA A 36 9.24 -9.39 -5.42
N LEU A 37 9.03 -8.19 -5.96
CA LEU A 37 8.89 -7.94 -7.39
C LEU A 37 10.10 -8.41 -8.21
N THR A 38 11.33 -8.30 -7.70
CA THR A 38 12.54 -8.76 -8.42
C THR A 38 12.64 -10.29 -8.53
N GLN A 39 11.94 -11.05 -7.69
CA GLN A 39 11.85 -12.50 -7.79
C GLN A 39 10.91 -12.94 -8.91
N TYR A 40 10.06 -12.04 -9.40
CA TYR A 40 9.18 -12.28 -10.54
C TYR A 40 9.85 -11.84 -11.83
N LYS A 41 9.95 -12.76 -12.80
CA LYS A 41 10.51 -12.50 -14.14
C LYS A 41 9.50 -12.79 -15.24
N ASN A 42 8.91 -13.98 -15.21
CA ASN A 42 8.07 -14.53 -16.30
C ASN A 42 6.72 -15.06 -15.79
N GLN A 43 6.30 -14.67 -14.59
CA GLN A 43 5.08 -15.16 -14.00
C GLN A 43 3.86 -14.57 -14.71
N THR A 44 2.87 -15.42 -14.98
CA THR A 44 1.61 -15.02 -15.60
C THR A 44 0.69 -14.42 -14.55
N VAL A 45 0.19 -13.22 -14.83
CA VAL A 45 -0.88 -12.60 -14.03
C VAL A 45 -2.22 -12.98 -14.65
N ASP A 46 -3.04 -13.70 -13.90
CA ASP A 46 -4.38 -14.12 -14.29
C ASP A 46 -5.41 -13.15 -13.69
N PHE A 47 -6.07 -12.38 -14.53
CA PHE A 47 -7.15 -11.48 -14.12
C PHE A 47 -8.45 -12.27 -14.01
N LYS A 48 -9.07 -12.25 -12.82
CA LYS A 48 -10.38 -12.88 -12.64
C LYS A 48 -11.48 -12.01 -13.22
N PRO A 49 -12.67 -12.58 -13.53
CA PRO A 49 -13.79 -11.81 -14.04
C PRO A 49 -14.12 -10.59 -13.17
N LEU A 50 -14.06 -9.41 -13.77
CA LEU A 50 -14.44 -8.16 -13.11
C LEU A 50 -15.96 -8.13 -12.90
N ARG A 51 -16.38 -7.83 -11.67
CA ARG A 51 -17.79 -7.57 -11.33
C ARG A 51 -17.93 -6.07 -11.10
N MET A 52 -18.50 -5.36 -12.07
CA MET A 52 -18.70 -3.91 -12.03
C MET A 52 -19.94 -3.53 -12.85
N GLN A 53 -20.73 -2.58 -12.33
CA GLN A 53 -21.77 -1.87 -13.07
C GLN A 53 -21.23 -0.52 -13.59
N PRO A 54 -21.77 0.04 -14.69
CA PRO A 54 -21.26 1.29 -15.26
C PRO A 54 -21.24 2.49 -14.30
N ALA A 55 -22.14 2.51 -13.32
CA ALA A 55 -22.27 3.57 -12.32
C ALA A 55 -21.33 3.41 -11.12
N ASP A 56 -20.66 2.26 -10.99
CA ASP A 56 -19.79 2.01 -9.84
C ASP A 56 -18.60 2.97 -9.84
N THR A 57 -18.27 3.45 -8.64
CA THR A 57 -17.11 4.30 -8.38
C THR A 57 -16.08 3.61 -7.48
N ASP A 58 -16.36 2.38 -7.07
CA ASP A 58 -15.50 1.55 -6.23
C ASP A 58 -15.61 0.10 -6.71
N VAL A 59 -14.48 -0.55 -6.98
CA VAL A 59 -14.42 -1.93 -7.47
C VAL A 59 -13.19 -2.65 -6.94
N ILE A 60 -13.29 -3.99 -6.91
CA ILE A 60 -12.15 -4.86 -6.62
C ILE A 60 -11.73 -5.57 -7.91
N VAL A 61 -10.52 -5.28 -8.38
CA VAL A 61 -9.89 -6.05 -9.46
C VAL A 61 -9.09 -7.18 -8.84
N ARG A 62 -9.49 -8.42 -9.12
CA ARG A 62 -8.86 -9.61 -8.53
C ARG A 62 -7.88 -10.25 -9.50
N THR A 63 -6.69 -10.56 -9.02
CA THR A 63 -5.64 -11.21 -9.81
C THR A 63 -4.98 -12.36 -9.07
N GLU A 64 -4.43 -13.30 -9.82
CA GLU A 64 -3.55 -14.35 -9.30
C GLU A 64 -2.24 -14.37 -10.06
N ILE A 65 -1.12 -14.32 -9.34
CA ILE A 65 0.20 -14.54 -9.91
C ILE A 65 0.47 -16.05 -9.92
N LYS A 66 0.54 -16.64 -11.11
CA LYS A 66 0.90 -18.05 -11.30
C LYS A 66 2.41 -18.24 -11.24
N GLN A 67 2.85 -19.23 -10.48
CA GLN A 67 4.27 -19.53 -10.26
C GLN A 67 4.50 -21.03 -10.49
N ALA A 68 5.59 -21.40 -11.15
CA ALA A 68 5.90 -22.82 -11.36
C ALA A 68 6.28 -23.47 -10.01
N GLY A 69 5.67 -24.63 -9.71
CA GLY A 69 6.00 -25.41 -8.51
C GLY A 69 5.51 -24.83 -7.18
N ALA A 70 4.75 -23.73 -7.19
CA ALA A 70 4.18 -23.12 -5.98
C ALA A 70 2.69 -22.79 -6.20
N LYS A 71 1.97 -22.56 -5.09
CA LYS A 71 0.57 -22.11 -5.16
C LYS A 71 0.51 -20.69 -5.75
N PRO A 72 -0.52 -20.35 -6.54
CA PRO A 72 -0.74 -18.99 -6.99
C PRO A 72 -0.88 -18.03 -5.81
N VAL A 73 -0.39 -16.80 -5.99
CA VAL A 73 -0.52 -15.73 -5.00
C VAL A 73 -1.63 -14.79 -5.45
N SER A 74 -2.67 -14.64 -4.64
CA SER A 74 -3.76 -13.71 -4.91
C SER A 74 -3.33 -12.28 -4.59
N ILE A 75 -3.59 -11.36 -5.53
CA ILE A 75 -3.45 -9.92 -5.35
C ILE A 75 -4.74 -9.25 -5.80
N ASP A 76 -5.41 -8.60 -4.86
CA ASP A 76 -6.63 -7.85 -5.12
C ASP A 76 -6.32 -6.34 -5.02
N TYR A 77 -6.87 -5.57 -5.95
CA TYR A 77 -6.72 -4.13 -6.02
C TYR A 77 -8.06 -3.47 -5.73
N ASP A 78 -8.14 -2.75 -4.62
CA ASP A 78 -9.30 -1.90 -4.34
C ASP A 78 -9.10 -0.58 -5.09
N MET A 79 -10.02 -0.31 -6.02
CA MET A 79 -9.93 0.79 -6.96
C MET A 79 -11.08 1.77 -6.75
N GLU A 80 -10.77 3.06 -6.79
CA GLU A 80 -11.75 4.13 -6.78
C GLU A 80 -11.72 4.90 -8.10
N LYS A 81 -12.89 5.32 -8.58
CA LYS A 81 -13.02 6.15 -9.78
C LYS A 81 -12.84 7.62 -9.40
N LYS A 82 -11.83 8.26 -10.00
CA LYS A 82 -11.60 9.70 -9.93
C LYS A 82 -11.92 10.36 -11.26
N ALA A 83 -11.90 11.70 -11.27
CA ALA A 83 -12.13 12.49 -12.48
C ALA A 83 -11.13 12.15 -13.61
N ASP A 84 -9.91 11.76 -13.26
CA ASP A 84 -8.83 11.38 -14.18
C ASP A 84 -8.74 9.86 -14.42
N GLY A 85 -9.73 9.08 -13.96
CA GLY A 85 -9.82 7.64 -14.15
C GLY A 85 -9.73 6.82 -12.86
N TRP A 86 -9.62 5.50 -13.01
CA TRP A 86 -9.52 4.57 -11.88
C TRP A 86 -8.14 4.61 -11.22
N LYS A 87 -8.12 4.65 -9.89
CA LYS A 87 -6.90 4.66 -9.08
C LYS A 87 -6.97 3.58 -8.01
N VAL A 88 -5.87 2.86 -7.82
CA VAL A 88 -5.74 1.91 -6.71
C VAL A 88 -5.58 2.70 -5.41
N TYR A 89 -6.42 2.42 -4.41
CA TYR A 89 -6.30 3.03 -3.09
C TYR A 89 -5.87 2.06 -1.99
N ASP A 90 -6.01 0.75 -2.22
CA ASP A 90 -5.47 -0.33 -1.40
C ASP A 90 -5.08 -1.55 -2.26
N VAL A 91 -4.16 -2.36 -1.75
CA VAL A 91 -3.76 -3.64 -2.33
C VAL A 91 -3.86 -4.69 -1.25
N MET A 92 -4.52 -5.81 -1.54
CA MET A 92 -4.55 -6.97 -0.66
C MET A 92 -3.68 -8.07 -1.23
N VAL A 93 -2.71 -8.55 -0.46
CA VAL A 93 -1.84 -9.67 -0.85
C VAL A 93 -2.18 -10.86 0.01
N ALA A 94 -2.55 -11.98 -0.60
CA ALA A 94 -2.98 -13.19 0.10
C ALA A 94 -4.05 -12.93 1.18
N GLY A 95 -4.99 -12.00 0.89
CA GLY A 95 -6.08 -11.61 1.79
C GLY A 95 -5.71 -10.57 2.85
N VAL A 96 -4.48 -10.05 2.87
CA VAL A 96 -4.03 -9.04 3.83
C VAL A 96 -3.94 -7.67 3.14
N SER A 97 -4.78 -6.73 3.59
CA SER A 97 -4.80 -5.34 3.15
C SER A 97 -3.55 -4.60 3.61
N LEU A 98 -2.85 -3.94 2.69
CA LEU A 98 -1.69 -3.11 2.99
C LEU A 98 -2.10 -1.90 3.83
N VAL A 99 -3.18 -1.21 3.46
CA VAL A 99 -3.68 -0.06 4.24
C VAL A 99 -4.02 -0.46 5.66
N THR A 100 -4.72 -1.58 5.85
CA THR A 100 -5.13 -2.05 7.18
C THR A 100 -3.93 -2.46 8.01
N ASN A 101 -3.01 -3.22 7.43
CA ASN A 101 -1.78 -3.65 8.09
C ASN A 101 -0.97 -2.46 8.62
N TYR A 102 -0.79 -1.40 7.81
CA TYR A 102 -0.06 -0.22 8.25
C TYR A 102 -0.86 0.68 9.18
N ARG A 103 -2.19 0.70 9.09
CA ARG A 103 -3.04 1.54 9.96
C ARG A 103 -2.83 1.24 11.43
N GLU A 104 -2.72 -0.04 11.79
CA GLU A 104 -2.50 -0.44 13.18
C GLU A 104 -1.15 0.05 13.70
N THR A 105 -0.08 -0.13 12.91
CA THR A 105 1.26 0.37 13.25
C THR A 105 1.28 1.89 13.33
N PHE A 106 0.66 2.59 12.38
CA PHE A 106 0.66 4.05 12.34
C PHE A 106 -0.10 4.64 13.52
N ALA A 107 -1.22 4.02 13.92
CA ALA A 107 -1.97 4.45 15.09
C ALA A 107 -1.11 4.36 16.38
N GLN A 108 -0.27 3.34 16.51
CA GLN A 108 0.64 3.21 17.65
C GLN A 108 1.73 4.31 17.64
N GLU A 109 2.36 4.55 16.49
CA GLU A 109 3.38 5.60 16.35
C GLU A 109 2.82 6.99 16.61
N VAL A 110 1.63 7.28 16.08
CA VAL A 110 0.96 8.56 16.31
C VAL A 110 0.54 8.72 17.77
N LYS A 111 0.12 7.64 18.44
CA LYS A 111 -0.16 7.67 19.88
C LYS A 111 1.10 7.95 20.71
N ALA A 112 2.26 7.47 20.26
CA ALA A 112 3.53 7.63 20.98
C ALA A 112 4.18 8.99 20.76
N GLY A 113 4.15 9.53 19.54
CA GLY A 113 4.90 10.73 19.16
C GLY A 113 4.19 11.71 18.24
N GLY A 114 2.87 11.56 18.07
CA GLY A 114 2.10 12.37 17.13
C GLY A 114 2.46 12.08 15.66
N LEU A 115 2.00 12.95 14.77
CA LEU A 115 2.26 12.83 13.33
C LEU A 115 3.75 12.98 12.99
N ASP A 116 4.47 13.81 13.73
CA ASP A 116 5.92 13.97 13.56
C ASP A 116 6.68 12.71 14.00
N GLY A 117 6.22 12.05 15.06
CA GLY A 117 6.72 10.74 15.47
C GLY A 117 6.55 9.68 14.39
N LEU A 118 5.37 9.62 13.77
CA LEU A 118 5.12 8.72 12.64
C LEU A 118 6.03 9.03 11.44
N ILE A 119 6.18 10.30 11.06
CA ILE A 119 7.08 10.70 9.95
C ILE A 119 8.51 10.24 10.24
N LYS A 120 8.99 10.47 11.47
CA LYS A 120 10.33 10.04 11.89
C LYS A 120 10.48 8.52 11.85
N SER A 121 9.49 7.77 12.35
CA SER A 121 9.50 6.31 12.31
C SER A 121 9.58 5.78 10.86
N LEU A 122 8.80 6.37 9.94
CA LEU A 122 8.87 6.02 8.52
C LEU A 122 10.24 6.32 7.90
N GLN A 123 10.83 7.49 8.20
CA GLN A 123 12.16 7.86 7.72
C GLN A 123 13.23 6.89 8.22
N ASP A 124 13.20 6.54 9.51
CA ASP A 124 14.15 5.63 10.12
C ASP A 124 13.99 4.21 9.54
N LYS A 125 12.76 3.75 9.35
CA LYS A 125 12.47 2.46 8.71
C LYS A 125 12.98 2.43 7.26
N ASN A 126 12.76 3.49 6.51
CA ASN A 126 13.26 3.63 5.16
C ASN A 126 14.79 3.53 5.13
N LYS A 127 15.51 4.29 5.96
CA LYS A 127 16.98 4.23 6.06
C LYS A 127 17.50 2.83 6.39
N GLN A 128 16.84 2.11 7.29
CA GLN A 128 17.20 0.72 7.63
C GLN A 128 17.04 -0.22 6.43
N LEU A 129 15.98 -0.07 5.64
CA LEU A 129 15.75 -0.88 4.43
C LEU A 129 16.73 -0.54 3.30
N GLU A 130 17.37 0.63 3.33
CA GLU A 130 18.48 0.98 2.45
C GLU A 130 19.79 0.32 2.87
N SER A 131 20.12 0.37 4.16
CA SER A 131 21.39 -0.18 4.67
C SER A 131 21.44 -1.71 4.65
N GLY A 132 20.28 -2.38 4.73
CA GLY A 132 20.16 -3.83 4.59
C GLY A 132 20.35 -4.38 3.16
N LYS A 133 20.61 -3.52 2.17
CA LYS A 133 20.91 -3.91 0.78
C LYS A 133 22.41 -4.13 0.49
N LYS A 134 23.27 -4.14 1.51
CA LYS A 134 24.70 -4.45 1.37
C LYS A 134 24.99 -5.94 1.54
#